data_AF-E3MU64-F1
#
_entry.id   AF-E3MU64-F1
#
_cell.length_a   1.000
_cell.length_b   1.000
_cell.length_c   1.000
_cell.angle_alpha   90.00
_cell.angle_beta   90.00
_cell.angle_gamma   90.00
#
_symmetry.space_group_name_H-M   'P 1'
#
loop_
_entity.id
_entity.type
_entity.pdbx_description
1 polymer ?
#
loop_
_entity_poly.entity_id
_entity_poly.type
_entity_poly.pdbx_seq_one_letter_code
_entity_poly.pdbx_strand_id
1 'polypeptide(L)'
;MSNYLEIPDVALTPKCLHKEAIAYMLEKYRSSSRMSVETYPSRSFKEMKEEEYIQILKDKAGRRFEMYGTVGEFLKNLKIYSRFSESYRYFKTPNEPYQASPIIYYNLDNGEYIQKSDFYAVLQNIICLKLGNISVQALSIISTHLKNRETGTVEFVKIKGETLERMEIDLRVEMNKRRMEPKEFGRIANQLAPLTLEDSLRDYPHMTPLIWNKMQEVGRLRFDINWQRREAMAGVYIHSREAIESIESVIKKHPKLFLTEKPIVRLFEDGRREQRFVMEAEFSKALNIDFVKNDNVLNTIDMEEVERNFDVKNIEFIRYPIRRAKHRAVPIKGPDSDEFYVLAVDSLIEFLRNLIFGYKAFQMKRFKKFRDLFQELEKTFDADIKNPYFIKTNALSETKESIKSILKSGKKTNGESIRNVELDGFLVEDLKVELKHLGLTETFPEIEEHAEVVFKHVNRKKKAKKTCDMYDAVENCQLICIFNRLPNLKKFLHNQKGCGRIPGFQCDDCDEEKKETSENIQKSMENLKIAESKC
;
A
#
# COMPACT_ATOMS: atom_id res chain seq x y z
N MET A 1 8.48 -0.11 22.48
CA MET A 1 8.52 0.73 21.26
C MET A 1 8.12 2.13 21.64
N SER A 2 8.75 3.15 21.06
CA SER A 2 8.44 4.54 21.39
C SER A 2 7.00 4.87 20.99
N ASN A 3 6.24 5.56 21.86
CA ASN A 3 4.83 5.92 21.62
C ASN A 3 4.64 6.82 20.38
N TYR A 4 5.73 7.39 19.84
CA TYR A 4 5.72 8.28 18.69
C TYR A 4 5.66 7.55 17.34
N LEU A 5 5.74 6.21 17.33
CA LEU A 5 5.61 5.37 16.13
C LEU A 5 4.16 4.97 15.83
N GLU A 6 3.21 5.31 16.71
CA GLU A 6 1.78 5.09 16.51
C GLU A 6 1.11 6.40 16.13
N ILE A 7 0.15 6.34 15.19
CA ILE A 7 -0.61 7.52 14.78
C ILE A 7 -1.69 7.76 15.84
N PRO A 8 -1.72 8.94 16.50
CA PRO A 8 -2.74 9.23 17.50
C PRO A 8 -4.14 9.32 16.88
N ASP A 9 -5.17 8.91 17.62
CA ASP A 9 -6.57 8.89 17.14
C ASP A 9 -7.05 10.26 16.62
N VAL A 10 -6.54 11.36 17.18
CA VAL A 10 -6.85 12.74 16.74
C VAL A 10 -6.34 13.04 15.32
N ALA A 11 -5.33 12.31 14.85
CA ALA A 11 -4.79 12.45 13.51
C ALA A 11 -5.54 11.61 12.47
N LEU A 12 -6.23 10.55 12.91
CA LEU A 12 -6.99 9.69 11.99
C LEU A 12 -8.16 10.47 11.40
N THR A 13 -8.47 10.23 10.11
CA THR A 13 -9.62 10.88 9.47
C THR A 13 -10.49 9.95 8.61
N PRO A 14 -11.84 10.06 8.69
CA PRO A 14 -12.75 9.20 7.92
C PRO A 14 -12.51 9.27 6.41
N LYS A 15 -12.13 10.45 5.90
CA LYS A 15 -11.82 10.65 4.48
C LYS A 15 -10.62 9.81 4.03
N CYS A 16 -9.58 9.67 4.85
CA CYS A 16 -8.45 8.82 4.50
C CYS A 16 -8.83 7.35 4.53
N LEU A 17 -9.47 6.89 5.61
CA LEU A 17 -9.95 5.51 5.71
C LEU A 17 -10.84 5.13 4.52
N HIS A 18 -11.70 6.05 4.10
CA HIS A 18 -12.52 5.85 2.90
C HIS A 18 -11.67 5.72 1.63
N LYS A 19 -10.74 6.65 1.37
CA LYS A 19 -9.88 6.59 0.17
C LYS A 19 -9.03 5.32 0.12
N GLU A 20 -8.49 4.91 1.25
CA GLU A 20 -7.76 3.66 1.42
C GLU A 20 -8.65 2.46 1.10
N ALA A 21 -9.87 2.41 1.67
CA ALA A 21 -10.82 1.32 1.44
C ALA A 21 -11.24 1.22 -0.03
N ILE A 22 -11.52 2.34 -0.70
CA ILE A 22 -11.82 2.37 -2.14
C ILE A 22 -10.64 1.87 -2.97
N ALA A 23 -9.41 2.28 -2.64
CA ALA A 23 -8.22 1.80 -3.30
C ALA A 23 -7.97 0.31 -3.05
N TYR A 24 -8.30 -0.22 -1.88
CA TYR A 24 -8.18 -1.64 -1.59
C TYR A 24 -9.19 -2.50 -2.38
N MET A 25 -10.44 -2.03 -2.50
CA MET A 25 -11.50 -2.75 -3.20
C MET A 25 -11.26 -2.87 -4.72
N LEU A 26 -11.94 -3.83 -5.35
CA LEU A 26 -11.92 -4.05 -6.81
C LEU A 26 -12.29 -2.77 -7.56
N GLU A 27 -11.59 -2.52 -8.66
CA GLU A 27 -11.66 -1.26 -9.39
C GLU A 27 -13.07 -0.97 -9.92
N LYS A 28 -13.78 -2.01 -10.38
CA LYS A 28 -15.16 -1.92 -10.86
C LYS A 28 -16.12 -1.33 -9.82
N TYR A 29 -15.81 -1.47 -8.53
CA TYR A 29 -16.68 -1.01 -7.46
C TYR A 29 -16.39 0.43 -7.05
N ARG A 30 -15.25 1.00 -7.44
CA ARG A 30 -14.78 2.33 -7.01
C ARG A 30 -15.59 3.50 -7.56
N SER A 31 -16.24 3.34 -8.72
CA SER A 31 -16.98 4.42 -9.41
C SER A 31 -18.46 4.50 -9.02
N SER A 32 -18.89 3.82 -7.96
CA SER A 32 -20.30 3.80 -7.55
C SER A 32 -20.62 5.08 -6.77
N SER A 33 -21.58 5.88 -7.24
CA SER A 33 -22.06 7.10 -6.54
C SER A 33 -22.51 6.85 -5.09
N ARG A 34 -22.93 5.61 -4.78
CA ARG A 34 -23.29 5.15 -3.44
C ARG A 34 -22.11 5.07 -2.45
N MET A 35 -20.88 5.25 -2.92
CA MET A 35 -19.66 5.17 -2.12
C MET A 35 -18.96 6.53 -2.05
N SER A 36 -19.69 7.66 -2.07
CA SER A 36 -19.10 9.00 -1.86
C SER A 36 -18.77 9.27 -0.38
N VAL A 37 -17.67 9.97 -0.12
CA VAL A 37 -17.27 10.46 1.23
C VAL A 37 -18.36 11.33 1.86
N GLU A 38 -19.11 12.08 1.06
CA GLU A 38 -20.18 12.99 1.51
C GLU A 38 -21.38 12.24 2.13
N THR A 39 -21.49 10.94 1.87
CA THR A 39 -22.56 10.10 2.42
C THR A 39 -22.23 9.55 3.80
N TYR A 40 -21.06 9.86 4.36
CA TYR A 40 -20.66 9.44 5.70
C TYR A 40 -21.14 10.45 6.76
N PRO A 41 -21.39 9.99 8.00
CA PRO A 41 -21.66 10.89 9.10
C PRO A 41 -20.53 11.91 9.24
N SER A 42 -20.87 13.17 9.50
CA SER A 42 -19.93 14.27 9.74
C SER A 42 -19.17 14.16 11.07
N ARG A 43 -19.08 12.94 11.63
CA ARG A 43 -18.44 12.64 12.91
C ARG A 43 -16.93 12.45 12.72
N SER A 44 -16.17 12.65 13.80
CA SER A 44 -14.73 12.35 13.81
C SER A 44 -14.46 10.95 14.37
N PHE A 45 -13.24 10.42 14.25
CA PHE A 45 -12.91 9.14 14.89
C PHE A 45 -12.94 9.19 16.41
N LYS A 46 -12.87 10.38 17.02
CA LYS A 46 -13.13 10.57 18.45
C LYS A 46 -14.57 10.16 18.84
N GLU A 47 -15.50 10.22 17.89
CA GLU A 47 -16.93 10.00 18.09
C GLU A 47 -17.43 8.68 17.50
N MET A 48 -16.71 8.09 16.54
CA MET A 48 -17.11 6.88 15.82
C MET A 48 -15.85 6.07 15.44
N LYS A 49 -15.79 4.78 15.77
CA LYS A 49 -14.59 3.96 15.49
C LYS A 49 -14.47 3.57 14.01
N GLU A 50 -13.27 3.16 13.59
CA GLU A 50 -13.00 2.69 12.22
C GLU A 50 -13.96 1.58 11.77
N GLU A 51 -14.27 0.63 12.66
CA GLU A 51 -15.18 -0.48 12.38
C GLU A 51 -16.58 -0.01 12.00
N GLU A 52 -17.10 1.03 12.64
CA GLU A 52 -18.42 1.58 12.34
C GLU A 52 -18.43 2.23 10.94
N TYR A 53 -17.38 2.95 10.57
CA TYR A 53 -17.22 3.50 9.22
C TYR A 53 -17.15 2.40 8.14
N ILE A 54 -16.39 1.34 8.41
CA ILE A 54 -16.30 0.20 7.48
C ILE A 54 -17.63 -0.57 7.43
N GLN A 55 -18.38 -0.66 8.53
CA GLN A 55 -19.72 -1.25 8.53
C GLN A 55 -20.67 -0.45 7.62
N ILE A 56 -20.67 0.89 7.69
CA ILE A 56 -21.44 1.75 6.77
C ILE A 56 -21.03 1.51 5.32
N LEU A 57 -19.72 1.38 5.05
CA LEU A 57 -19.21 1.07 3.71
C LEU A 57 -19.70 -0.30 3.23
N LYS A 58 -19.65 -1.31 4.09
CA LYS A 58 -20.13 -2.67 3.82
C LYS A 58 -21.62 -2.66 3.47
N ASP A 59 -22.44 -1.99 4.26
CA ASP A 59 -23.90 -1.91 4.04
C ASP A 59 -24.23 -1.25 2.70
N LYS A 60 -23.49 -0.20 2.31
CA LYS A 60 -23.61 0.46 1.00
C LYS A 60 -23.08 -0.38 -0.16
N ALA A 61 -21.99 -1.11 0.05
CA ALA A 61 -21.41 -1.99 -0.95
C ALA A 61 -22.30 -3.22 -1.21
N GLY A 62 -23.00 -3.70 -0.19
CA GLY A 62 -23.85 -4.89 -0.22
C GLY A 62 -23.05 -6.14 -0.54
N ARG A 63 -23.57 -6.98 -1.43
CA ARG A 63 -22.93 -8.24 -1.86
C ARG A 63 -21.51 -8.08 -2.41
N ARG A 64 -21.16 -6.89 -2.91
CA ARG A 64 -19.80 -6.56 -3.40
C ARG A 64 -18.73 -6.61 -2.31
N PHE A 65 -19.13 -6.62 -1.04
CA PHE A 65 -18.22 -6.70 0.10
C PHE A 65 -17.92 -8.16 0.53
N GLU A 66 -18.72 -9.14 0.08
CA GLU A 66 -18.67 -10.52 0.58
C GLU A 66 -17.28 -11.17 0.43
N MET A 67 -16.55 -10.86 -0.65
CA MET A 67 -15.21 -11.41 -0.89
C MET A 67 -14.18 -10.99 0.17
N TYR A 68 -14.40 -9.87 0.86
CA TYR A 68 -13.46 -9.37 1.85
C TYR A 68 -13.73 -9.90 3.27
N GLY A 69 -14.82 -10.64 3.47
CA GLY A 69 -15.18 -11.24 4.74
C GLY A 69 -15.83 -10.27 5.72
N THR A 70 -15.48 -10.39 7.00
CA THR A 70 -16.04 -9.52 8.06
C THR A 70 -15.42 -8.12 8.03
N VAL A 71 -16.05 -7.16 8.72
CA VAL A 71 -15.50 -5.80 8.89
C VAL A 71 -14.10 -5.85 9.51
N GLY A 72 -13.88 -6.70 10.52
CA GLY A 72 -12.57 -6.87 11.15
C GLY A 72 -11.53 -7.50 10.21
N GLU A 73 -11.92 -8.50 9.42
CA GLU A 73 -11.03 -9.10 8.40
C GLU A 73 -10.63 -8.08 7.33
N PHE A 74 -11.59 -7.25 6.88
CA PHE A 74 -11.33 -6.15 5.95
C PHE A 74 -10.37 -5.12 6.55
N LEU A 75 -10.67 -4.60 7.74
CA LEU A 75 -9.88 -3.55 8.39
C LEU A 75 -8.44 -4.02 8.68
N LYS A 76 -8.27 -5.27 9.12
CA LYS A 76 -6.94 -5.87 9.32
C LYS A 76 -6.12 -5.85 8.04
N ASN A 77 -6.71 -6.25 6.91
CA ASN A 77 -6.02 -6.24 5.62
C ASN A 77 -5.81 -4.82 5.10
N LEU A 78 -6.76 -3.90 5.34
CA LEU A 78 -6.63 -2.51 4.96
C LEU A 78 -5.43 -1.86 5.66
N LYS A 79 -5.26 -2.11 6.96
CA LYS A 79 -4.09 -1.63 7.74
C LYS A 79 -2.76 -2.19 7.23
N ILE A 80 -2.74 -3.39 6.64
CA ILE A 80 -1.55 -3.91 5.96
C ILE A 80 -1.33 -3.14 4.65
N TYR A 81 -2.39 -2.98 3.86
CA TYR A 81 -2.35 -2.33 2.54
C TYR A 81 -1.91 -0.86 2.60
N SER A 82 -2.42 -0.08 3.57
CA SER A 82 -2.15 1.36 3.67
C SER A 82 -0.88 1.72 4.44
N ARG A 83 -0.18 0.72 5.02
CA ARG A 83 1.04 0.94 5.81
C ARG A 83 2.30 0.93 4.96
N PHE A 84 2.56 2.06 4.30
CA PHE A 84 3.80 2.37 3.61
C PHE A 84 4.09 3.88 3.67
N SER A 85 5.36 4.25 3.55
CA SER A 85 5.80 5.64 3.59
C SER A 85 5.19 6.46 2.45
N GLU A 86 4.80 7.70 2.76
CA GLU A 86 4.14 8.62 1.83
C GLU A 86 2.83 8.12 1.20
N SER A 87 2.12 7.22 1.88
CA SER A 87 0.83 6.70 1.41
C SER A 87 -0.20 7.77 1.06
N TYR A 88 -0.09 8.96 1.68
CA TYR A 88 -0.93 10.11 1.36
C TYR A 88 -0.81 10.56 -0.11
N ARG A 89 0.36 10.41 -0.76
CA ARG A 89 0.53 10.73 -2.19
C ARG A 89 -0.25 9.74 -3.03
N TYR A 90 -0.07 8.45 -2.74
CA TYR A 90 -0.76 7.36 -3.42
C TYR A 90 -2.30 7.45 -3.28
N PHE A 91 -2.80 7.72 -2.07
CA PHE A 91 -4.24 7.86 -1.81
C PHE A 91 -4.81 9.24 -2.13
N LYS A 92 -3.99 10.18 -2.61
CA LYS A 92 -4.37 11.55 -2.96
C LYS A 92 -5.01 12.30 -1.80
N THR A 93 -4.36 12.24 -0.64
CA THR A 93 -4.73 12.91 0.62
C THR A 93 -3.63 13.85 1.13
N PRO A 94 -3.04 14.74 0.29
CA PRO A 94 -1.95 15.62 0.72
C PRO A 94 -2.35 16.55 1.87
N ASN A 95 -3.61 16.99 1.88
CA ASN A 95 -4.16 17.95 2.84
C ASN A 95 -4.60 17.32 4.18
N GLU A 96 -4.41 16.01 4.33
CA GLU A 96 -4.80 15.26 5.51
C GLU A 96 -3.61 15.05 6.45
N PRO A 97 -3.82 14.86 7.76
CA PRO A 97 -2.74 14.43 8.63
C PRO A 97 -2.11 13.11 8.14
N TYR A 98 -0.87 12.84 8.52
CA TYR A 98 -0.27 11.53 8.29
C TYR A 98 -1.12 10.45 8.97
N GLN A 99 -1.48 9.41 8.20
CA GLN A 99 -2.36 8.31 8.64
C GLN A 99 -1.61 6.99 8.81
N ALA A 100 -0.46 6.83 8.15
CA ALA A 100 0.33 5.62 8.20
C ALA A 100 1.38 5.70 9.31
N SER A 101 1.41 4.69 10.18
CA SER A 101 2.42 4.57 11.23
C SER A 101 3.83 4.52 10.64
N PRO A 102 4.78 5.33 11.16
CA PRO A 102 6.19 5.25 10.81
C PRO A 102 6.73 3.81 10.85
N ILE A 103 7.67 3.51 9.95
CA ILE A 103 8.27 2.18 9.84
C ILE A 103 9.75 2.24 10.21
N ILE A 104 10.16 1.42 11.18
CA ILE A 104 11.56 1.15 11.45
C ILE A 104 12.02 0.02 10.54
N TYR A 105 13.12 0.28 9.83
CA TYR A 105 13.83 -0.65 8.99
C TYR A 105 15.17 -1.00 9.63
N TYR A 106 15.77 -2.09 9.14
CA TYR A 106 17.02 -2.59 9.67
C TYR A 106 18.01 -2.78 8.53
N ASN A 107 19.27 -2.40 8.74
CA ASN A 107 20.34 -2.81 7.84
C ASN A 107 20.70 -4.29 8.05
N LEU A 108 21.72 -4.78 7.33
CA LEU A 108 22.20 -6.15 7.47
C LEU A 108 22.75 -6.47 8.88
N ASP A 109 23.34 -5.47 9.55
CA ASP A 109 23.88 -5.55 10.91
C ASP A 109 22.84 -5.29 12.02
N ASN A 110 21.55 -5.19 11.67
CA ASN A 110 20.43 -4.87 12.57
C ASN A 110 20.48 -3.47 13.22
N GLY A 111 21.22 -2.53 12.66
CA GLY A 111 21.10 -1.11 12.95
C GLY A 111 19.77 -0.53 12.46
N GLU A 112 19.17 0.34 13.26
CA GLU A 112 17.84 0.91 13.01
C GLU A 112 17.89 2.12 12.07
N TYR A 113 16.98 2.12 11.10
CA TYR A 113 16.80 3.20 10.14
C TYR A 113 15.32 3.57 10.03
N ILE A 114 15.06 4.81 9.67
CA ILE A 114 13.72 5.30 9.34
C ILE A 114 13.78 6.05 8.01
N GLN A 115 12.75 5.93 7.19
CA GLN A 115 12.63 6.76 6.00
C GLN A 115 12.40 8.21 6.44
N LYS A 116 13.09 9.17 5.82
CA LYS A 116 13.03 10.59 6.20
C LYS A 116 11.61 11.17 6.14
N SER A 117 10.79 10.70 5.18
CA SER A 117 9.37 11.05 5.10
C SER A 117 8.58 10.61 6.34
N ASP A 118 8.87 9.42 6.88
CA ASP A 118 8.21 8.89 8.08
C ASP A 118 8.64 9.65 9.34
N PHE A 119 9.82 10.27 9.31
CA PHE A 119 10.29 11.13 10.39
C PHE A 119 9.39 12.34 10.61
N TYR A 120 8.81 12.89 9.53
CA TYR A 120 7.83 13.97 9.62
C TYR A 120 6.52 13.50 10.27
N ALA A 121 6.10 12.26 10.02
CA ALA A 121 4.97 11.67 10.73
C ALA A 121 5.27 11.49 12.24
N VAL A 122 6.50 11.14 12.62
CA VAL A 122 6.92 11.12 14.03
C VAL A 122 6.79 12.49 14.69
N LEU A 123 7.23 13.56 14.02
CA LEU A 123 7.08 14.94 14.53
C LEU A 123 5.61 15.31 14.74
N GLN A 124 4.73 14.95 13.79
CA GLN A 124 3.28 15.09 13.95
C GLN A 124 2.78 14.37 15.21
N ASN A 125 3.18 13.11 15.40
CA ASN A 125 2.70 12.30 16.52
C ASN A 125 3.12 12.89 17.87
N ILE A 126 4.35 13.40 17.97
CA ILE A 126 4.83 14.11 19.17
C ILE A 126 3.93 15.33 19.46
N ILE A 127 3.61 16.15 18.44
CA ILE A 127 2.75 17.33 18.58
C ILE A 127 1.35 16.94 19.06
N CYS A 128 0.74 15.92 18.46
CA CYS A 128 -0.58 15.42 18.86
C CYS A 128 -0.61 14.98 20.33
N LEU A 129 0.39 14.20 20.76
CA LEU A 129 0.46 13.69 22.13
C LEU A 129 0.70 14.79 23.17
N LYS A 130 1.33 15.91 22.78
CA LYS A 130 1.62 17.03 23.70
C LYS A 130 0.55 18.10 23.74
N LEU A 131 -0.02 18.45 22.59
CA LEU A 131 -1.06 19.47 22.55
C LEU A 131 -2.40 18.93 23.07
N GLY A 132 -2.67 17.62 22.96
CA GLY A 132 -3.84 16.92 23.50
C GLY A 132 -5.20 17.31 22.90
N ASN A 133 -5.38 18.59 22.58
CA ASN A 133 -6.58 19.24 22.04
C ASN A 133 -6.26 20.03 20.76
N ILE A 134 -5.32 19.54 19.95
CA ILE A 134 -5.12 20.12 18.62
C ILE A 134 -6.33 19.80 17.73
N SER A 135 -6.86 20.80 17.04
CA SER A 135 -7.93 20.57 16.08
C SER A 135 -7.39 19.85 14.84
N VAL A 136 -8.22 19.05 14.19
CA VAL A 136 -7.83 18.34 12.97
C VAL A 136 -7.43 19.33 11.87
N GLN A 137 -8.03 20.52 11.85
CA GLN A 137 -7.69 21.60 10.91
C GLN A 137 -6.28 22.14 11.15
N ALA A 138 -5.91 22.44 12.40
CA ALA A 138 -4.56 22.86 12.73
C ALA A 138 -3.55 21.77 12.39
N LEU A 139 -3.89 20.52 12.69
CA LEU A 139 -3.06 19.38 12.35
C LEU A 139 -2.86 19.23 10.84
N SER A 140 -3.93 19.34 10.03
CA SER A 140 -3.83 19.33 8.56
C SER A 140 -2.88 20.41 8.02
N ILE A 141 -2.89 21.62 8.59
CA ILE A 141 -1.96 22.70 8.20
C ILE A 141 -0.52 22.31 8.53
N ILE A 142 -0.27 21.80 9.74
CA ILE A 142 1.05 21.34 10.18
C ILE A 142 1.54 20.20 9.29
N SER A 143 0.71 19.19 9.01
CA SER A 143 1.07 18.06 8.17
C SER A 143 1.33 18.48 6.72
N THR A 144 0.55 19.42 6.19
CA THR A 144 0.81 20.00 4.86
C THR A 144 2.15 20.75 4.83
N HIS A 145 2.51 21.46 5.91
CA HIS A 145 3.83 22.07 6.05
C HIS A 145 4.95 21.03 6.03
N LEU A 146 4.79 19.95 6.78
CA LEU A 146 5.76 18.88 6.87
C LEU A 146 5.95 18.15 5.54
N LYS A 147 4.85 17.79 4.85
CA LYS A 147 4.88 17.10 3.55
C LYS A 147 5.57 17.91 2.46
N ASN A 148 5.44 19.24 2.50
CA ASN A 148 6.14 20.15 1.58
C ASN A 148 7.67 20.18 1.77
N ARG A 149 8.19 19.58 2.85
CA ARG A 149 9.63 19.40 3.07
C ARG A 149 10.18 18.10 2.50
N GLU A 150 9.31 17.18 2.09
CA GLU A 150 9.71 15.93 1.49
C GLU A 150 10.26 16.18 0.08
N THR A 151 11.44 15.65 -0.21
CA THR A 151 12.21 15.91 -1.44
C THR A 151 11.75 15.08 -2.64
N GLY A 152 10.73 14.25 -2.48
CA GLY A 152 10.29 13.30 -3.52
C GLY A 152 11.21 12.08 -3.69
N THR A 153 12.43 12.10 -3.14
CA THR A 153 13.40 11.00 -3.13
C THR A 153 13.21 10.07 -1.93
N VAL A 154 13.58 8.79 -2.09
CA VAL A 154 13.58 7.82 -0.99
C VAL A 154 14.90 7.93 -0.23
N GLU A 155 14.86 8.55 0.96
CA GLU A 155 16.04 8.74 1.82
C GLU A 155 15.83 8.07 3.18
N PHE A 156 16.88 7.43 3.70
CA PHE A 156 16.87 6.81 5.03
C PHE A 156 17.87 7.50 5.96
N VAL A 157 17.53 7.51 7.25
CA VAL A 157 18.33 8.11 8.31
C VAL A 157 18.51 7.08 9.41
N LYS A 158 19.75 6.92 9.86
CA LYS A 158 20.08 6.03 10.98
C LYS A 158 19.56 6.63 12.28
N ILE A 159 18.82 5.85 13.06
CA ILE A 159 18.38 6.25 14.40
C ILE A 159 19.11 5.43 15.45
N LYS A 160 19.44 6.08 16.57
CA LYS A 160 20.01 5.45 17.77
C LYS A 160 18.97 5.49 18.88
N GLY A 161 18.94 4.51 19.78
CA GLY A 161 17.90 4.31 20.80
C GLY A 161 17.15 5.56 21.27
N GLU A 162 17.85 6.54 21.85
CA GLU A 162 17.25 7.75 22.45
C GLU A 162 17.02 8.92 21.46
N THR A 163 17.04 8.68 20.16
CA THR A 163 16.92 9.77 19.15
C THR A 163 15.53 10.39 19.19
N LEU A 164 14.48 9.57 19.26
CA LEU A 164 13.10 10.05 19.25
C LEU A 164 12.75 10.77 20.56
N GLU A 165 13.24 10.28 21.68
CA GLU A 165 13.05 10.86 23.00
C GLU A 165 13.73 12.23 23.10
N ARG A 166 14.98 12.37 22.61
CA ARG A 166 15.66 13.67 22.56
C ARG A 166 14.93 14.69 21.68
N MET A 167 14.40 14.26 20.54
CA MET A 167 13.59 15.12 19.70
C MET A 167 12.29 15.56 20.36
N GLU A 168 11.62 14.67 21.08
CA GLU A 168 10.45 15.06 21.87
C GLU A 168 10.80 16.13 22.90
N ILE A 169 11.92 15.97 23.62
CA ILE A 169 12.37 16.93 24.61
C ILE A 169 12.63 18.30 23.96
N ASP A 170 13.35 18.32 22.84
CA ASP A 170 13.66 19.57 22.15
C ASP A 170 12.41 20.25 21.59
N LEU A 171 11.50 19.47 21.02
CA LEU A 171 10.25 20.01 20.49
C LEU A 171 9.38 20.58 21.62
N ARG A 172 9.30 19.87 22.75
CA ARG A 172 8.60 20.34 23.96
C ARG A 172 9.19 21.66 24.48
N VAL A 173 10.52 21.77 24.52
CA VAL A 173 11.19 23.01 24.95
C VAL A 173 10.87 24.16 24.00
N GLU A 174 10.94 23.94 22.68
CA GLU A 174 10.66 24.99 21.70
C GLU A 174 9.19 25.42 21.67
N MET A 175 8.26 24.48 21.88
CA MET A 175 6.83 24.77 21.98
C MET A 175 6.51 25.58 23.24
N ASN A 176 7.09 25.22 24.40
CA ASN A 176 6.87 25.96 25.64
C ASN A 176 7.37 27.41 25.55
N LYS A 177 8.47 27.67 24.83
CA LYS A 177 8.99 29.02 24.59
C LYS A 177 8.06 29.88 23.72
N ARG A 178 7.26 29.24 22.86
CA ARG A 178 6.40 29.91 21.86
C ARG A 178 4.95 29.98 22.28
N ARG A 179 4.60 29.39 23.42
CA ARG A 179 3.23 29.38 23.93
C ARG A 179 2.73 30.80 24.11
N MET A 180 1.66 31.13 23.38
CA MET A 180 1.05 32.45 23.45
C MET A 180 0.37 32.69 24.80
N GLU A 181 0.54 33.91 25.31
CA GLU A 181 -0.14 34.38 26.52
C GLU A 181 -1.65 34.55 26.27
N PRO A 182 -2.53 34.21 27.23
CA PRO A 182 -4.00 34.30 27.04
C PRO A 182 -4.51 35.68 26.61
N LYS A 183 -3.83 36.76 27.04
CA LYS A 183 -4.18 38.14 26.67
C LYS A 183 -3.92 38.42 25.19
N GLU A 184 -2.82 37.88 24.64
CA GLU A 184 -2.47 38.03 23.23
C GLU A 184 -3.40 37.19 22.36
N PHE A 185 -3.75 35.98 22.81
CA PHE A 185 -4.79 35.15 22.18
C PHE A 185 -6.10 35.94 22.07
N GLY A 186 -6.56 36.54 23.17
CA GLY A 186 -7.78 37.35 23.19
C GLY A 186 -7.71 38.52 22.21
N ARG A 187 -6.55 39.17 22.06
CA ARG A 187 -6.36 40.25 21.08
C ARG A 187 -6.52 39.76 19.64
N ILE A 188 -5.89 38.65 19.28
CA ILE A 188 -5.97 38.07 17.93
C ILE A 188 -7.40 37.58 17.65
N ALA A 189 -8.02 36.88 18.61
CA ALA A 189 -9.40 36.44 18.49
C ALA A 189 -10.35 37.63 18.26
N ASN A 190 -10.17 38.73 18.99
CA ASN A 190 -10.95 39.96 18.82
C ASN A 190 -10.67 40.69 17.49
N GLN A 191 -9.44 40.64 16.98
CA GLN A 191 -9.10 41.21 15.66
C GLN A 191 -9.71 40.41 14.50
N LEU A 192 -9.84 39.10 14.66
CA LEU A 192 -10.53 38.22 13.71
C LEU A 192 -12.05 38.20 13.93
N ALA A 193 -12.53 38.71 15.08
CA ALA A 193 -13.92 38.71 15.45
C ALA A 193 -14.87 39.56 14.58
N PRO A 194 -14.48 40.61 13.83
CA PRO A 194 -15.40 41.32 12.95
C PRO A 194 -15.41 40.80 11.50
N LEU A 195 -14.40 40.05 11.08
CA LEU A 195 -14.20 39.67 9.68
C LEU A 195 -15.16 38.53 9.24
N THR A 196 -15.62 38.53 7.99
CA THR A 196 -16.30 37.35 7.40
C THR A 196 -15.29 36.23 7.18
N LEU A 197 -15.73 35.00 6.84
CA LEU A 197 -14.77 33.95 6.45
C LEU A 197 -13.92 34.45 5.28
N GLU A 198 -14.53 34.99 4.23
CA GLU A 198 -13.83 35.53 3.06
C GLU A 198 -12.90 36.71 3.38
N ASP A 199 -13.28 37.60 4.30
CA ASP A 199 -12.43 38.74 4.70
C ASP A 199 -11.32 38.32 5.66
N SER A 200 -11.60 37.40 6.59
CA SER A 200 -10.59 36.79 7.47
C SER A 200 -9.55 36.08 6.63
N LEU A 201 -10.02 35.37 5.61
CA LEU A 201 -9.20 34.71 4.62
C LEU A 201 -8.43 35.77 3.77
N ARG A 202 -9.04 36.87 3.35
CA ARG A 202 -8.38 37.94 2.57
C ARG A 202 -7.28 38.69 3.33
N ASP A 203 -7.41 38.88 4.64
CA ASP A 203 -6.43 39.58 5.49
C ASP A 203 -5.32 38.65 6.03
N TYR A 204 -5.56 37.34 6.04
CA TYR A 204 -4.62 36.31 6.47
C TYR A 204 -3.24 36.25 5.76
N PRO A 205 -3.11 36.51 4.43
CA PRO A 205 -1.83 36.54 3.73
C PRO A 205 -0.84 37.50 4.36
N HIS A 206 -1.32 38.58 4.99
CA HIS A 206 -0.47 39.58 5.64
C HIS A 206 0.06 39.13 7.01
N MET A 207 -0.55 38.11 7.64
CA MET A 207 -0.12 37.60 8.95
C MET A 207 0.92 36.48 8.85
N THR A 208 0.79 35.60 7.85
CA THR A 208 1.85 34.68 7.37
C THR A 208 1.48 34.11 5.99
N PRO A 209 2.12 34.54 4.87
CA PRO A 209 1.80 34.02 3.54
C PRO A 209 1.89 32.49 3.42
N LEU A 210 2.78 31.89 4.22
CA LEU A 210 3.03 30.44 4.27
C LEU A 210 1.84 29.63 4.80
N ILE A 211 1.16 30.11 5.86
CA ILE A 211 0.01 29.41 6.46
C ILE A 211 -1.23 29.64 5.58
N TRP A 212 -1.37 30.84 5.03
CA TRP A 212 -2.46 31.20 4.13
C TRP A 212 -2.52 30.32 2.87
N ASN A 213 -1.41 30.16 2.14
CA ASN A 213 -1.38 29.33 0.92
C ASN A 213 -1.73 27.86 1.24
N LYS A 214 -1.25 27.33 2.38
CA LYS A 214 -1.56 25.97 2.85
C LYS A 214 -3.00 25.83 3.31
N MET A 215 -3.57 26.86 3.93
CA MET A 215 -4.98 26.90 4.30
C MET A 215 -5.89 26.93 3.07
N GLN A 216 -5.50 27.56 1.96
CA GLN A 216 -6.24 27.49 0.69
C GLN A 216 -6.19 26.08 0.07
N GLU A 217 -5.04 25.41 0.12
CA GLU A 217 -4.88 24.02 -0.36
C GLU A 217 -5.79 23.05 0.43
N VAL A 218 -5.80 23.15 1.75
CA VAL A 218 -6.65 22.34 2.65
C VAL A 218 -8.13 22.80 2.59
N GLY A 219 -8.33 24.10 2.34
CA GLY A 219 -9.50 24.96 2.57
C GLY A 219 -10.77 24.73 1.78
N ARG A 220 -10.72 24.03 0.65
CA ARG A 220 -11.92 23.81 -0.18
C ARG A 220 -12.65 22.48 0.08
N LEU A 221 -12.07 21.57 0.88
CA LEU A 221 -12.51 20.15 0.93
C LEU A 221 -13.04 19.66 2.29
N ARG A 222 -13.04 20.49 3.35
CA ARG A 222 -13.43 20.08 4.72
C ARG A 222 -14.30 21.08 5.48
N PHE A 223 -14.64 22.21 4.88
CA PHE A 223 -15.09 23.39 5.62
C PHE A 223 -16.59 23.67 5.49
N ASP A 224 -17.41 22.62 5.48
CA ASP A 224 -18.88 22.71 5.68
C ASP A 224 -19.28 22.80 7.17
N ILE A 225 -18.30 22.86 8.08
CA ILE A 225 -18.60 23.13 9.50
C ILE A 225 -18.80 24.64 9.65
N ASN A 226 -20.04 24.99 9.93
CA ASN A 226 -20.54 26.32 10.23
C ASN A 226 -19.51 27.16 11.02
N TRP A 227 -18.80 28.04 10.30
CA TRP A 227 -17.66 28.85 10.74
C TRP A 227 -18.04 29.99 11.71
N GLN A 228 -19.14 29.81 12.43
CA GLN A 228 -19.76 30.83 13.29
C GLN A 228 -18.98 31.08 14.59
N ARG A 229 -17.85 30.40 14.84
CA ARG A 229 -17.02 30.60 16.05
C ARG A 229 -15.61 31.07 15.68
N ARG A 230 -15.46 32.38 15.52
CA ARG A 230 -14.23 33.11 15.18
C ARG A 230 -13.04 32.81 16.12
N GLU A 231 -13.30 32.47 17.39
CA GLU A 231 -12.29 31.96 18.33
C GLU A 231 -11.61 30.66 17.87
N ALA A 232 -12.32 29.81 17.12
CA ALA A 232 -11.76 28.58 16.58
C ALA A 232 -10.72 28.87 15.48
N MET A 233 -10.86 29.95 14.71
CA MET A 233 -9.85 30.37 13.73
C MET A 233 -8.55 30.78 14.41
N ALA A 234 -8.65 31.63 15.42
CA ALA A 234 -7.51 32.09 16.19
C ALA A 234 -6.77 30.90 16.80
N GLY A 235 -7.50 29.93 17.37
CA GLY A 235 -6.93 28.67 17.85
C GLY A 235 -6.22 27.87 16.76
N VAL A 236 -6.85 27.68 15.59
CA VAL A 236 -6.22 26.97 14.46
C VAL A 236 -4.94 27.67 14.02
N TYR A 237 -4.96 29.00 13.88
CA TYR A 237 -3.81 29.81 13.52
C TYR A 237 -2.65 29.63 14.50
N ILE A 238 -2.91 29.91 15.77
CA ILE A 238 -1.90 30.00 16.83
C ILE A 238 -1.25 28.63 17.01
N HIS A 239 -2.05 27.58 17.15
CA HIS A 239 -1.51 26.22 17.30
C HIS A 239 -0.70 25.76 16.08
N SER A 240 -1.13 26.11 14.87
CA SER A 240 -0.38 25.76 13.65
C SER A 240 0.95 26.50 13.59
N ARG A 241 0.95 27.81 13.85
CA ARG A 241 2.14 28.66 13.81
C ARG A 241 3.17 28.23 14.85
N GLU A 242 2.76 28.09 16.11
CA GLU A 242 3.63 27.68 17.21
C GLU A 242 4.27 26.32 16.94
N ALA A 243 3.48 25.35 16.46
CA ALA A 243 3.97 24.02 16.12
C ALA A 243 4.97 24.06 14.94
N ILE A 244 4.64 24.76 13.85
CA ILE A 244 5.51 24.88 12.68
C ILE A 244 6.84 25.51 13.08
N GLU A 245 6.84 26.65 13.76
CA GLU A 245 8.08 27.32 14.17
C GLU A 245 8.92 26.49 15.14
N SER A 246 8.28 25.72 16.02
CA SER A 246 8.97 24.80 16.92
C SER A 246 9.63 23.66 16.15
N ILE A 247 8.92 23.07 15.17
CA ILE A 247 9.48 22.06 14.27
C ILE A 247 10.68 22.63 13.51
N GLU A 248 10.58 23.83 12.95
CA GLU A 248 11.67 24.49 12.23
C GLU A 248 12.93 24.62 13.10
N SER A 249 12.74 25.04 14.34
CA SER A 249 13.82 25.18 15.32
C SER A 249 14.49 23.82 15.60
N VAL A 250 13.69 22.76 15.80
CA VAL A 250 14.21 21.41 16.04
C VAL A 250 14.94 20.84 14.82
N ILE A 251 14.38 20.97 13.61
CA ILE A 251 15.03 20.49 12.38
C ILE A 251 16.41 21.15 12.22
N LYS A 252 16.50 22.47 12.46
CA LYS A 252 17.77 23.21 12.40
C LYS A 252 18.80 22.74 13.43
N LYS A 253 18.36 22.31 14.62
CA LYS A 253 19.25 21.76 15.68
C LYS A 253 19.79 20.37 15.35
N HIS A 254 19.11 19.61 14.50
CA HIS A 254 19.46 18.22 14.19
C HIS A 254 19.76 17.98 12.71
N PRO A 255 20.71 18.71 12.08
CA PRO A 255 20.96 18.61 10.64
C PRO A 255 21.35 17.19 10.20
N LYS A 256 22.03 16.42 11.07
CA LYS A 256 22.43 15.03 10.79
C LYS A 256 21.26 14.06 10.62
N LEU A 257 20.08 14.39 11.17
CA LEU A 257 18.86 13.59 10.95
C LEU A 257 18.23 13.86 9.59
N PHE A 258 18.77 14.80 8.82
CA PHE A 258 18.25 15.20 7.52
C PHE A 258 19.34 15.19 6.42
N LEU A 259 20.54 14.67 6.73
CA LEU A 259 21.66 14.48 5.79
C LEU A 259 22.02 13.00 5.72
N THR A 260 22.25 12.48 4.51
CA THR A 260 22.66 11.09 4.27
C THR A 260 24.18 11.01 4.09
N GLU A 261 24.87 10.21 4.90
CA GLU A 261 26.34 10.12 4.89
C GLU A 261 26.89 9.03 3.94
N LYS A 262 26.09 8.00 3.61
CA LYS A 262 26.47 6.87 2.74
C LYS A 262 25.40 6.58 1.69
N PRO A 263 25.74 6.07 0.50
CA PRO A 263 24.76 5.52 -0.43
C PRO A 263 23.94 4.40 0.23
N ILE A 264 22.62 4.50 0.15
CA ILE A 264 21.69 3.52 0.72
C ILE A 264 20.92 2.84 -0.42
N VAL A 265 20.83 1.51 -0.38
CA VAL A 265 20.07 0.70 -1.33
C VAL A 265 19.06 -0.17 -0.58
N ARG A 266 17.82 -0.24 -1.06
CA ARG A 266 16.82 -1.14 -0.47
C ARG A 266 17.09 -2.57 -0.92
N LEU A 267 17.26 -3.46 0.04
CA LEU A 267 17.31 -4.90 -0.16
C LEU A 267 15.91 -5.47 0.05
N PHE A 268 15.23 -5.78 -1.04
CA PHE A 268 13.88 -6.31 -1.00
C PHE A 268 13.87 -7.78 -0.59
N GLU A 269 13.04 -8.11 0.40
CA GLU A 269 12.86 -9.48 0.88
C GLU A 269 11.43 -9.92 0.58
N ASP A 270 11.28 -10.94 -0.27
CA ASP A 270 9.99 -11.57 -0.58
C ASP A 270 9.89 -12.97 0.05
N GLY A 271 8.88 -13.16 0.92
CA GLY A 271 8.70 -14.40 1.66
C GLY A 271 9.64 -14.55 2.86
N ARG A 272 9.78 -15.80 3.37
CA ARG A 272 10.66 -16.09 4.52
C ARG A 272 12.11 -16.27 4.07
N ARG A 273 12.74 -15.17 3.65
CA ARG A 273 14.18 -15.07 3.30
C ARG A 273 14.66 -15.85 2.06
N GLU A 274 13.75 -16.37 1.23
CA GLU A 274 14.13 -17.15 0.05
C GLU A 274 14.54 -16.26 -1.14
N GLN A 275 13.99 -15.05 -1.26
CA GLN A 275 14.29 -14.13 -2.36
C GLN A 275 14.77 -12.79 -1.81
N ARG A 276 15.97 -12.40 -2.23
CA ARG A 276 16.64 -11.15 -1.84
C ARG A 276 17.20 -10.48 -3.07
N PHE A 277 16.74 -9.28 -3.38
CA PHE A 277 17.15 -8.55 -4.57
C PHE A 277 17.12 -7.05 -4.34
N VAL A 278 17.85 -6.31 -5.16
CA VAL A 278 17.89 -4.83 -5.14
C VAL A 278 17.28 -4.27 -6.41
N MET A 279 16.72 -3.06 -6.36
CA MET A 279 16.35 -2.34 -7.58
C MET A 279 17.62 -1.93 -8.34
N GLU A 280 17.72 -2.28 -9.61
CA GLU A 280 18.88 -1.95 -10.46
C GLU A 280 19.14 -0.44 -10.50
N ALA A 281 18.08 0.37 -10.57
CA ALA A 281 18.16 1.83 -10.58
C ALA A 281 18.78 2.40 -9.28
N GLU A 282 18.43 1.85 -8.12
CA GLU A 282 19.00 2.28 -6.83
C GLU A 282 20.46 1.87 -6.71
N PHE A 283 20.75 0.63 -7.11
CA PHE A 283 22.08 0.06 -7.02
C PHE A 283 23.07 0.75 -7.96
N SER A 284 22.67 0.96 -9.22
CA SER A 284 23.49 1.67 -10.22
C SER A 284 23.78 3.10 -9.79
N LYS A 285 22.77 3.80 -9.25
CA LYS A 285 22.95 5.15 -8.68
C LYS A 285 23.93 5.16 -7.50
N ALA A 286 23.85 4.17 -6.61
CA ALA A 286 24.76 4.06 -5.48
C ALA A 286 26.22 3.81 -5.90
N LEU A 287 26.43 3.15 -7.04
CA LEU A 287 27.74 2.93 -7.66
C LEU A 287 28.18 4.04 -8.62
N ASN A 288 27.33 5.04 -8.87
CA ASN A 288 27.54 6.08 -9.88
C ASN A 288 27.76 5.51 -11.29
N ILE A 289 26.94 4.52 -11.67
CA ILE A 289 26.93 3.86 -12.98
C ILE A 289 25.66 4.27 -13.74
N ASP A 290 25.79 4.56 -15.02
CA ASP A 290 24.66 4.81 -15.91
C ASP A 290 23.83 3.55 -16.10
N PHE A 291 22.50 3.69 -16.03
CA PHE A 291 21.57 2.59 -16.28
C PHE A 291 20.49 3.01 -17.27
N VAL A 292 19.98 2.04 -18.03
CA VAL A 292 18.90 2.29 -18.96
C VAL A 292 17.59 2.36 -18.19
N LYS A 293 16.99 3.56 -18.16
CA LYS A 293 15.70 3.75 -17.51
C LYS A 293 14.58 3.20 -18.40
N ASN A 294 13.76 2.32 -17.84
CA ASN A 294 12.47 1.97 -18.41
C ASN A 294 11.37 2.76 -17.68
N ASP A 295 10.49 3.41 -18.43
CA ASP A 295 9.49 4.29 -17.85
C ASP A 295 8.41 3.55 -17.07
N ASN A 296 8.12 2.27 -17.33
CA ASN A 296 7.05 1.55 -16.65
C ASN A 296 7.55 0.44 -15.73
N VAL A 297 8.82 0.07 -15.84
CA VAL A 297 9.43 -1.08 -15.16
C VAL A 297 10.70 -0.69 -14.44
N LEU A 298 10.91 -1.24 -13.24
CA LEU A 298 12.19 -1.23 -12.55
C LEU A 298 12.68 -2.67 -12.40
N ASN A 299 13.77 -2.97 -13.10
CA ASN A 299 14.46 -4.26 -13.01
C ASN A 299 15.10 -4.46 -11.64
N THR A 300 15.45 -5.71 -11.36
CA THR A 300 16.17 -6.08 -10.14
C THR A 300 17.39 -6.93 -10.43
N ILE A 301 18.32 -6.89 -9.48
CA ILE A 301 19.52 -7.71 -9.45
C ILE A 301 19.44 -8.59 -8.20
N ASP A 302 19.66 -9.88 -8.35
CA ASP A 302 19.70 -10.80 -7.21
C ASP A 302 20.83 -10.44 -6.25
N MET A 303 20.60 -10.55 -4.94
CA MET A 303 21.60 -10.15 -3.94
C MET A 303 22.87 -10.99 -4.04
N GLU A 304 22.78 -12.28 -4.40
CA GLU A 304 23.98 -13.09 -4.59
C GLU A 304 24.78 -12.66 -5.81
N GLU A 305 24.11 -12.19 -6.86
CA GLU A 305 24.78 -11.60 -8.02
C GLU A 305 25.48 -10.29 -7.65
N VAL A 306 24.83 -9.46 -6.85
CA VAL A 306 25.41 -8.24 -6.28
C VAL A 306 26.69 -8.56 -5.49
N GLU A 307 26.64 -9.53 -4.59
CA GLU A 307 27.77 -9.92 -3.73
C GLU A 307 28.94 -10.55 -4.52
N ARG A 308 28.65 -11.27 -5.61
CA ARG A 308 29.68 -11.90 -6.45
C ARG A 308 30.40 -10.92 -7.39
N ASN A 309 29.67 -9.94 -7.93
CA ASN A 309 30.14 -9.16 -9.07
C ASN A 309 30.56 -7.72 -8.72
N PHE A 310 30.25 -7.21 -7.53
CA PHE A 310 30.45 -5.80 -7.20
C PHE A 310 31.12 -5.59 -5.83
N ASP A 311 31.95 -4.54 -5.71
CA ASP A 311 32.46 -4.09 -4.41
C ASP A 311 31.42 -3.20 -3.72
N VAL A 312 30.75 -3.78 -2.73
CA VAL A 312 29.63 -3.12 -2.02
C VAL A 312 30.00 -2.59 -0.64
N LYS A 313 31.30 -2.55 -0.28
CA LYS A 313 31.76 -2.13 1.07
C LYS A 313 31.30 -0.72 1.48
N ASN A 314 31.06 0.15 0.51
CA ASN A 314 30.63 1.54 0.75
C ASN A 314 29.12 1.75 0.64
N ILE A 315 28.35 0.69 0.34
CA ILE A 315 26.90 0.75 0.22
C ILE A 315 26.27 0.22 1.51
N GLU A 316 25.27 0.93 2.00
CA GLU A 316 24.45 0.50 3.11
C GLU A 316 23.15 -0.14 2.60
N PHE A 317 22.96 -1.44 2.86
CA PHE A 317 21.74 -2.15 2.48
C PHE A 317 20.71 -2.12 3.60
N ILE A 318 19.49 -1.68 3.28
CA ILE A 318 18.35 -1.66 4.20
C ILE A 318 17.36 -2.76 3.82
N ARG A 319 17.10 -3.70 4.74
CA ARG A 319 16.10 -4.75 4.54
C ARG A 319 14.72 -4.12 4.40
N TYR A 320 14.08 -4.36 3.26
CA TYR A 320 12.79 -3.80 2.89
C TYR A 320 11.81 -4.94 2.56
N PRO A 321 10.90 -5.31 3.48
CA PRO A 321 10.00 -6.43 3.25
C PRO A 321 8.95 -6.10 2.17
N ILE A 322 8.75 -7.01 1.22
CA ILE A 322 7.61 -6.95 0.30
C ILE A 322 6.35 -7.34 1.05
N ARG A 323 5.47 -6.37 1.29
CA ARG A 323 4.24 -6.57 2.06
C ARG A 323 3.04 -6.76 1.13
N ARG A 324 2.12 -7.63 1.57
CA ARG A 324 0.87 -7.92 0.87
C ARG A 324 -0.27 -8.02 1.85
N ALA A 325 -1.37 -7.35 1.54
CA ALA A 325 -2.67 -7.66 2.10
C ALA A 325 -3.32 -8.79 1.28
N LYS A 326 -4.39 -9.39 1.79
CA LYS A 326 -5.04 -10.55 1.15
C LYS A 326 -5.35 -10.33 -0.35
N HIS A 327 -5.87 -9.15 -0.71
CA HIS A 327 -6.31 -8.87 -2.08
C HIS A 327 -5.47 -7.84 -2.83
N ARG A 328 -4.46 -7.23 -2.20
CA ARG A 328 -3.64 -6.15 -2.76
C ARG A 328 -2.21 -6.20 -2.25
N ALA A 329 -1.24 -5.97 -3.12
CA ALA A 329 0.12 -5.66 -2.77
C ALA A 329 0.22 -4.26 -2.15
N VAL A 330 1.16 -4.10 -1.23
CA VAL A 330 1.48 -2.78 -0.66
C VAL A 330 2.34 -2.02 -1.67
N PRO A 331 1.94 -0.81 -2.10
CA PRO A 331 2.74 -0.01 -3.02
C PRO A 331 4.12 0.34 -2.46
N ILE A 332 5.10 0.43 -3.36
CA ILE A 332 6.50 0.78 -3.07
C ILE A 332 6.83 2.03 -3.87
N LYS A 333 7.32 3.06 -3.17
CA LYS A 333 7.76 4.30 -3.82
C LYS A 333 9.01 4.04 -4.68
N GLY A 334 9.03 4.55 -5.90
CA GLY A 334 10.21 4.53 -6.76
C GLY A 334 11.35 5.42 -6.23
N PRO A 335 12.61 5.19 -6.63
CA PRO A 335 13.76 5.88 -6.05
C PRO A 335 13.76 7.41 -6.23
N ASP A 336 13.38 7.87 -7.43
CA ASP A 336 13.44 9.29 -7.84
C ASP A 336 12.15 9.73 -8.55
N SER A 337 10.98 9.37 -8.00
CA SER A 337 9.69 9.73 -8.57
C SER A 337 8.56 9.74 -7.55
N ASP A 338 7.51 10.50 -7.82
CA ASP A 338 6.21 10.40 -7.13
C ASP A 338 5.41 9.14 -7.53
N GLU A 339 5.98 8.28 -8.38
CA GLU A 339 5.36 7.06 -8.86
C GLU A 339 5.53 5.89 -7.89
N PHE A 340 4.50 5.05 -7.86
CA PHE A 340 4.45 3.87 -7.02
C PHE A 340 4.40 2.61 -7.87
N TYR A 341 5.10 1.60 -7.38
CA TYR A 341 5.29 0.32 -8.04
C TYR A 341 4.84 -0.82 -7.14
N VAL A 342 4.57 -1.96 -7.76
CA VAL A 342 4.40 -3.27 -7.11
C VAL A 342 5.18 -4.29 -7.91
N LEU A 343 5.43 -5.49 -7.37
CA LEU A 343 6.01 -6.55 -8.21
C LEU A 343 5.08 -6.88 -9.38
N ALA A 344 5.65 -7.17 -10.53
CA ALA A 344 4.88 -7.42 -11.75
C ALA A 344 3.89 -8.58 -11.59
N VAL A 345 4.32 -9.64 -10.90
CA VAL A 345 3.45 -10.78 -10.55
C VAL A 345 2.27 -10.38 -9.65
N ASP A 346 2.46 -9.44 -8.72
CA ASP A 346 1.36 -8.90 -7.90
C ASP A 346 0.34 -8.17 -8.77
N SER A 347 0.82 -7.32 -9.68
CA SER A 347 -0.01 -6.55 -10.61
C SER A 347 -0.84 -7.48 -11.52
N LEU A 348 -0.23 -8.53 -12.08
CA LEU A 348 -0.93 -9.52 -12.91
C LEU A 348 -2.04 -10.23 -12.13
N ILE A 349 -1.74 -10.76 -10.94
CA ILE A 349 -2.73 -11.48 -10.13
C ILE A 349 -3.89 -10.57 -9.72
N GLU A 350 -3.61 -9.33 -9.31
CA GLU A 350 -4.64 -8.34 -9.00
C GLU A 350 -5.50 -7.97 -10.22
N PHE A 351 -4.87 -7.88 -11.39
CA PHE A 351 -5.58 -7.61 -12.64
C PHE A 351 -6.54 -8.76 -13.00
N LEU A 352 -6.05 -10.01 -12.95
CA LEU A 352 -6.87 -11.20 -13.18
C LEU A 352 -8.02 -11.30 -12.17
N ARG A 353 -7.79 -10.98 -10.89
CA ARG A 353 -8.85 -10.90 -9.88
C ARG A 353 -9.93 -9.87 -10.24
N ASN A 354 -9.54 -8.71 -10.77
CA ASN A 354 -10.51 -7.72 -11.27
C ASN A 354 -11.30 -8.24 -12.47
N LEU A 355 -10.68 -8.99 -13.39
CA LEU A 355 -11.39 -9.67 -14.48
C LEU A 355 -12.39 -10.70 -13.96
N ILE A 356 -11.97 -11.54 -13.02
CA ILE A 356 -12.76 -12.63 -12.44
C ILE A 356 -13.97 -12.10 -11.69
N PHE A 357 -13.78 -11.21 -10.70
CA PHE A 357 -14.87 -10.80 -9.81
C PHE A 357 -15.46 -9.44 -10.15
N GLY A 358 -14.63 -8.50 -10.60
CA GLY A 358 -15.09 -7.16 -10.94
C GLY A 358 -15.91 -7.19 -12.22
N TYR A 359 -15.34 -7.76 -13.27
CA TYR A 359 -15.97 -7.80 -14.59
C TYR A 359 -16.73 -9.10 -14.89
N LYS A 360 -16.55 -10.15 -14.08
CA LYS A 360 -17.13 -11.48 -14.32
C LYS A 360 -16.88 -11.98 -15.74
N ALA A 361 -15.69 -11.67 -16.26
CA ALA A 361 -15.34 -11.80 -17.67
C ALA A 361 -15.54 -13.25 -18.17
N PHE A 362 -15.17 -14.23 -17.34
CA PHE A 362 -15.23 -15.64 -17.69
C PHE A 362 -16.61 -16.27 -17.57
N GLN A 363 -17.63 -15.54 -17.11
CA GLN A 363 -19.02 -16.01 -17.15
C GLN A 363 -19.69 -15.71 -18.51
N MET A 364 -18.98 -15.05 -19.44
CA MET A 364 -19.46 -14.75 -20.80
C MET A 364 -19.32 -15.95 -21.77
N LYS A 365 -18.91 -17.12 -21.26
CA LYS A 365 -18.97 -18.44 -21.95
C LYS A 365 -18.15 -18.54 -23.24
N ARG A 366 -17.11 -17.70 -23.41
CA ARG A 366 -16.27 -17.66 -24.62
C ARG A 366 -14.85 -17.15 -24.33
N PHE A 367 -13.95 -18.03 -23.86
CA PHE A 367 -12.55 -17.69 -23.57
C PHE A 367 -11.82 -17.02 -24.75
N LYS A 368 -12.07 -17.49 -25.99
CA LYS A 368 -11.46 -16.95 -27.22
C LYS A 368 -11.72 -15.45 -27.46
N LYS A 369 -12.78 -14.87 -26.88
CA LYS A 369 -13.06 -13.42 -27.00
C LYS A 369 -12.05 -12.54 -26.27
N PHE A 370 -11.27 -13.11 -25.35
CA PHE A 370 -10.26 -12.40 -24.60
C PHE A 370 -8.87 -12.50 -25.22
N ARG A 371 -8.75 -13.01 -26.46
CA ARG A 371 -7.45 -13.17 -27.14
C ARG A 371 -6.67 -11.86 -27.17
N ASP A 372 -7.27 -10.79 -27.69
CA ASP A 372 -6.59 -9.50 -27.85
C ASP A 372 -6.17 -8.93 -26.48
N LEU A 373 -7.00 -9.12 -25.45
CA LEU A 373 -6.67 -8.76 -24.07
C LEU A 373 -5.45 -9.52 -23.55
N PHE A 374 -5.39 -10.84 -23.76
CA PHE A 374 -4.26 -11.65 -23.31
C PHE A 374 -2.98 -11.34 -24.08
N GLN A 375 -3.07 -11.00 -25.37
CA GLN A 375 -1.92 -10.52 -26.14
C GLN A 375 -1.37 -9.21 -25.57
N GLU A 376 -2.22 -8.26 -25.20
CA GLU A 376 -1.77 -7.02 -24.54
C GLU A 376 -1.18 -7.27 -23.15
N LEU A 377 -1.70 -8.25 -22.41
CA LEU A 377 -1.10 -8.67 -21.14
C LEU A 377 0.28 -9.28 -21.35
N GLU A 378 0.46 -10.17 -22.33
CA GLU A 378 1.75 -10.80 -22.62
C GLU A 378 2.81 -9.77 -23.07
N LYS A 379 2.41 -8.68 -23.74
CA LYS A 379 3.32 -7.55 -24.03
C LYS A 379 3.73 -6.77 -22.79
N THR A 380 2.83 -6.65 -21.82
CA THR A 380 3.07 -5.90 -20.57
C THR A 380 3.86 -6.72 -19.55
N PHE A 381 3.61 -8.03 -19.54
CA PHE A 381 4.19 -9.01 -18.62
C PHE A 381 5.13 -9.92 -19.38
N ASP A 382 6.35 -9.42 -19.59
CA ASP A 382 7.35 -10.08 -20.41
C ASP A 382 7.84 -11.38 -19.76
N ALA A 383 7.52 -12.49 -20.42
CA ALA A 383 7.86 -13.83 -19.97
C ALA A 383 9.35 -14.17 -20.11
N ASP A 384 10.14 -13.37 -20.81
CA ASP A 384 11.58 -13.59 -20.99
C ASP A 384 12.42 -12.96 -19.88
N ILE A 385 11.85 -12.03 -19.10
CA ILE A 385 12.50 -11.47 -17.91
C ILE A 385 12.48 -12.51 -16.78
N LYS A 386 13.67 -13.06 -16.49
CA LYS A 386 13.85 -14.13 -15.50
C LYS A 386 13.83 -13.66 -14.04
N ASN A 387 14.22 -12.42 -13.79
CA ASN A 387 14.27 -11.88 -12.43
C ASN A 387 12.93 -11.19 -12.09
N PRO A 388 12.47 -11.26 -10.83
CA PRO A 388 11.37 -10.43 -10.36
C PRO A 388 11.61 -8.96 -10.71
N TYR A 389 10.60 -8.26 -11.24
CA TYR A 389 10.71 -6.82 -11.49
C TYR A 389 9.50 -6.07 -10.94
N PHE A 390 9.68 -4.77 -10.77
CA PHE A 390 8.61 -3.88 -10.35
C PHE A 390 7.96 -3.21 -11.55
N ILE A 391 6.63 -3.08 -11.51
CA ILE A 391 5.85 -2.37 -12.53
C ILE A 391 5.09 -1.22 -11.89
N LYS A 392 4.96 -0.10 -12.59
CA LYS A 392 4.15 1.03 -12.14
C LYS A 392 2.70 0.62 -11.92
N THR A 393 2.09 1.12 -10.85
CA THR A 393 0.69 0.83 -10.48
C THR A 393 -0.35 1.32 -11.50
N ASN A 394 0.03 2.23 -12.41
CA ASN A 394 -0.82 2.74 -13.50
C ASN A 394 -0.47 2.15 -14.88
N ALA A 395 0.50 1.23 -14.98
CA ALA A 395 0.99 0.71 -16.27
C ALA A 395 -0.10 0.04 -17.12
N LEU A 396 -1.11 -0.57 -16.48
CA LEU A 396 -2.20 -1.30 -17.16
C LEU A 396 -3.35 -0.40 -17.66
N SER A 397 -3.12 0.91 -17.82
CA SER A 397 -4.16 1.85 -18.23
C SER A 397 -4.77 1.51 -19.61
N GLU A 398 -3.93 1.20 -20.60
CA GLU A 398 -4.35 0.81 -21.95
C GLU A 398 -5.10 -0.53 -21.93
N THR A 399 -4.57 -1.54 -21.22
CA THR A 399 -5.22 -2.85 -21.06
C THR A 399 -6.61 -2.73 -20.45
N LYS A 400 -6.81 -1.79 -19.51
CA LYS A 400 -8.12 -1.51 -18.91
C LYS A 400 -9.12 -0.92 -19.91
N GLU A 401 -8.67 -0.10 -20.85
CA GLU A 401 -9.54 0.39 -21.93
C GLU A 401 -9.93 -0.74 -22.89
N SER A 402 -9.01 -1.65 -23.21
CA SER A 402 -9.29 -2.86 -23.99
C SER A 402 -10.38 -3.72 -23.34
N ILE A 403 -10.33 -3.92 -22.01
CA ILE A 403 -11.41 -4.62 -21.27
C ILE A 403 -12.75 -3.91 -21.47
N LYS A 404 -12.82 -2.58 -21.33
CA LYS A 404 -14.07 -1.84 -21.49
C LYS A 404 -14.64 -2.02 -22.89
N SER A 405 -13.79 -2.05 -23.92
CA SER A 405 -14.20 -2.31 -25.31
C SER A 405 -14.80 -3.71 -25.47
N ILE A 406 -14.09 -4.75 -25.01
CA ILE A 406 -14.55 -6.16 -25.08
C ILE A 406 -15.91 -6.32 -24.37
N LEU A 407 -16.05 -5.73 -23.18
CA LEU A 407 -17.29 -5.81 -22.41
C LEU A 407 -18.46 -5.03 -23.06
N LYS A 408 -18.21 -3.90 -23.73
CA LYS A 408 -19.23 -3.14 -24.47
C LYS A 408 -19.78 -3.91 -25.68
N SER A 409 -18.91 -4.70 -26.34
CA SER A 409 -19.28 -5.52 -27.50
C SER A 409 -20.06 -6.80 -27.14
N GLY A 410 -20.07 -7.18 -25.86
CA GLY A 410 -20.82 -8.34 -25.37
C GLY A 410 -22.28 -8.00 -25.08
N LYS A 411 -23.20 -8.96 -25.31
CA LYS A 411 -24.54 -8.88 -24.70
C LYS A 411 -24.34 -8.75 -23.20
N LYS A 412 -24.98 -7.75 -22.56
CA LYS A 412 -25.00 -7.58 -21.10
C LYS A 412 -25.65 -8.82 -20.47
N THR A 413 -24.86 -9.83 -20.15
CA THR A 413 -25.25 -10.88 -19.23
C THR A 413 -24.89 -10.36 -17.84
N ASN A 414 -25.88 -10.10 -17.00
CA ASN A 414 -25.64 -9.88 -15.58
C ASN A 414 -25.10 -11.21 -15.02
N GLY A 415 -23.78 -11.36 -14.97
CA GLY A 415 -23.16 -12.59 -14.49
C GLY A 415 -23.63 -12.92 -13.07
N GLU A 416 -23.79 -14.21 -12.79
CA GLU A 416 -24.21 -14.72 -11.49
C GLU A 416 -23.18 -14.36 -10.40
N SER A 417 -23.68 -14.17 -9.18
CA SER A 417 -22.84 -13.85 -8.02
C SER A 417 -22.66 -15.10 -7.17
N ILE A 418 -21.48 -15.25 -6.56
CA ILE A 418 -21.19 -16.40 -5.70
C ILE A 418 -22.27 -16.52 -4.61
N ARG A 419 -22.89 -17.68 -4.44
CA ARG A 419 -23.93 -17.88 -3.42
C ARG A 419 -23.34 -17.84 -2.01
N ASN A 420 -24.16 -17.45 -1.04
CA ASN A 420 -23.73 -17.43 0.36
C ASN A 420 -23.45 -18.85 0.84
N VAL A 421 -22.36 -18.99 1.60
CA VAL A 421 -22.00 -20.24 2.26
C VAL A 421 -22.73 -20.31 3.60
N GLU A 422 -23.26 -21.48 3.93
CA GLU A 422 -23.94 -21.74 5.20
C GLU A 422 -22.97 -21.74 6.40
N LEU A 423 -23.50 -21.77 7.62
CA LEU A 423 -22.69 -21.62 8.84
C LEU A 423 -21.72 -22.78 9.10
N ASP A 424 -22.06 -23.97 8.61
CA ASP A 424 -21.23 -25.18 8.63
C ASP A 424 -20.11 -25.18 7.56
N GLY A 425 -20.16 -24.23 6.63
CA GLY A 425 -19.16 -24.02 5.60
C GLY A 425 -19.55 -24.67 4.28
N PHE A 426 -18.53 -25.14 3.54
CA PHE A 426 -18.74 -25.82 2.27
C PHE A 426 -17.76 -26.99 2.09
N LEU A 427 -18.17 -27.97 1.29
CA LEU A 427 -17.44 -29.13 0.83
C LEU A 427 -16.94 -28.94 -0.60
N VAL A 428 -16.10 -29.86 -1.08
CA VAL A 428 -15.59 -29.79 -2.46
C VAL A 428 -16.72 -29.89 -3.50
N GLU A 429 -17.77 -30.65 -3.22
CA GLU A 429 -18.92 -30.77 -4.12
C GLU A 429 -19.71 -29.46 -4.20
N ASP A 430 -19.83 -28.71 -3.10
CA ASP A 430 -20.44 -27.37 -3.12
C ASP A 430 -19.65 -26.40 -4.00
N LEU A 431 -18.31 -26.48 -3.98
CA LEU A 431 -17.46 -25.70 -4.88
C LEU A 431 -17.73 -26.07 -6.35
N LYS A 432 -17.81 -27.37 -6.69
CA LYS A 432 -18.13 -27.82 -8.05
C LYS A 432 -19.51 -27.34 -8.52
N VAL A 433 -20.52 -27.45 -7.66
CA VAL A 433 -21.87 -26.90 -7.91
C VAL A 433 -21.81 -25.40 -8.13
N GLU A 434 -21.01 -24.67 -7.36
CA GLU A 434 -20.84 -23.23 -7.51
C GLU A 434 -20.16 -22.86 -8.84
N LEU A 435 -19.11 -23.58 -9.24
CA LEU A 435 -18.45 -23.38 -10.54
C LEU A 435 -19.43 -23.56 -11.72
N LYS A 436 -20.33 -24.55 -11.63
CA LYS A 436 -21.42 -24.76 -12.59
C LYS A 436 -22.46 -23.64 -12.56
N HIS A 437 -22.89 -23.22 -11.37
CA HIS A 437 -23.84 -22.13 -11.18
C HIS A 437 -23.35 -20.83 -11.83
N LEU A 438 -22.06 -20.53 -11.69
CA LEU A 438 -21.42 -19.36 -12.29
C LEU A 438 -21.22 -19.48 -13.81
N GLY A 439 -21.57 -20.63 -14.41
CA GLY A 439 -21.39 -20.91 -15.84
C GLY A 439 -19.91 -21.05 -16.25
N LEU A 440 -19.02 -21.32 -15.29
CA LEU A 440 -17.58 -21.37 -15.55
C LEU A 440 -17.15 -22.64 -16.27
N THR A 441 -17.87 -23.74 -16.12
CA THR A 441 -17.62 -25.01 -16.82
C THR A 441 -17.79 -24.88 -18.35
N GLU A 442 -18.58 -23.92 -18.82
CA GLU A 442 -18.70 -23.64 -20.26
C GLU A 442 -17.50 -22.87 -20.80
N THR A 443 -16.88 -22.01 -19.98
CA THR A 443 -15.65 -21.28 -20.36
C THR A 443 -14.41 -22.14 -20.17
N PHE A 444 -14.39 -22.93 -19.11
CA PHE A 444 -13.30 -23.79 -18.66
C PHE A 444 -13.85 -25.20 -18.35
N PRO A 445 -13.98 -26.08 -19.36
CA PRO A 445 -14.49 -27.44 -19.14
C PRO A 445 -13.70 -28.25 -18.09
N GLU A 446 -12.41 -27.96 -17.92
CA GLU A 446 -11.48 -28.60 -16.98
C GLU A 446 -11.58 -28.07 -15.53
N ILE A 447 -12.35 -27.00 -15.27
CA ILE A 447 -12.26 -26.27 -14.00
C ILE A 447 -12.62 -27.09 -12.75
N GLU A 448 -13.48 -28.10 -12.89
CA GLU A 448 -13.87 -28.98 -11.79
C GLU A 448 -12.75 -29.93 -11.36
N GLU A 449 -11.81 -30.25 -12.27
CA GLU A 449 -10.65 -31.10 -11.99
C GLU A 449 -9.71 -30.44 -10.97
N HIS A 450 -9.72 -29.11 -10.91
CA HIS A 450 -8.91 -28.33 -9.97
C HIS A 450 -9.57 -28.15 -8.59
N ALA A 451 -10.87 -28.44 -8.46
CA ALA A 451 -11.64 -28.15 -7.25
C ALA A 451 -11.06 -28.85 -6.01
N GLU A 452 -10.64 -30.11 -6.14
CA GLU A 452 -10.11 -30.87 -5.00
C GLU A 452 -8.79 -30.31 -4.46
N VAL A 453 -7.84 -30.01 -5.35
CA VAL A 453 -6.53 -29.51 -4.93
C VAL A 453 -6.65 -28.10 -4.34
N VAL A 454 -7.49 -27.25 -4.94
CA VAL A 454 -7.76 -25.89 -4.44
C VAL A 454 -8.46 -25.96 -3.08
N PHE A 455 -9.51 -26.78 -2.96
CA PHE A 455 -10.25 -26.95 -1.71
C PHE A 455 -9.33 -27.41 -0.57
N LYS A 456 -8.45 -28.39 -0.81
CA LYS A 456 -7.47 -28.84 0.19
C LYS A 456 -6.57 -27.70 0.67
N HIS A 457 -6.13 -26.81 -0.22
CA HIS A 457 -5.30 -25.67 0.17
C HIS A 457 -6.07 -24.61 0.96
N VAL A 458 -7.27 -24.24 0.53
CA VAL A 458 -8.13 -23.27 1.24
C VAL A 458 -8.53 -23.82 2.63
N ASN A 459 -8.71 -25.15 2.75
CA ASN A 459 -9.14 -25.81 3.98
C ASN A 459 -8.04 -25.96 5.05
N ARG A 460 -6.75 -25.93 4.69
CA ARG A 460 -5.61 -26.29 5.57
C ARG A 460 -5.50 -25.51 6.89
N LYS A 461 -6.30 -24.46 7.14
CA LYS A 461 -6.13 -23.56 8.30
C LYS A 461 -7.42 -23.10 9.01
N LYS A 462 -8.62 -23.62 8.71
CA LYS A 462 -9.89 -23.06 9.25
C LYS A 462 -10.87 -24.13 9.75
N LYS A 463 -11.51 -23.84 10.90
CA LYS A 463 -12.54 -24.72 11.53
C LYS A 463 -13.90 -24.69 10.82
N ALA A 464 -14.29 -23.56 10.25
CA ALA A 464 -15.50 -23.40 9.42
C ALA A 464 -15.20 -22.41 8.29
N LYS A 465 -15.74 -22.67 7.09
CA LYS A 465 -15.50 -21.87 5.88
C LYS A 465 -16.58 -20.81 5.74
N LYS A 466 -16.21 -19.62 5.28
CA LYS A 466 -17.14 -18.50 5.05
C LYS A 466 -17.31 -18.24 3.56
N THR A 467 -18.26 -17.39 3.19
CA THR A 467 -18.44 -16.95 1.80
C THR A 467 -17.15 -16.42 1.18
N CYS A 468 -16.33 -15.65 1.92
CA CYS A 468 -15.04 -15.15 1.42
C CYS A 468 -14.03 -16.27 1.07
N ASP A 469 -14.15 -17.46 1.66
CA ASP A 469 -13.33 -18.62 1.32
C ASP A 469 -13.79 -19.29 0.03
N MET A 470 -15.10 -19.23 -0.28
CA MET A 470 -15.63 -19.65 -1.59
C MET A 470 -15.12 -18.73 -2.71
N TYR A 471 -15.05 -17.41 -2.46
CA TYR A 471 -14.39 -16.47 -3.37
C TYR A 471 -12.93 -16.89 -3.64
N ASP A 472 -12.15 -17.17 -2.59
CA ASP A 472 -10.75 -17.61 -2.76
C ASP A 472 -10.66 -18.89 -3.59
N ALA A 473 -11.51 -19.88 -3.33
CA ALA A 473 -11.51 -21.14 -4.07
C ALA A 473 -11.87 -20.94 -5.55
N VAL A 474 -12.92 -20.18 -5.84
CA VAL A 474 -13.37 -19.87 -7.20
C VAL A 474 -12.33 -19.04 -7.97
N GLU A 475 -11.61 -18.13 -7.30
CA GLU A 475 -10.48 -17.39 -7.89
C GLU A 475 -9.39 -18.35 -8.35
N ASN A 476 -8.93 -19.22 -7.44
CA ASN A 476 -7.81 -20.11 -7.71
C ASN A 476 -8.11 -21.14 -8.79
N CYS A 477 -9.32 -21.73 -8.82
CA CYS A 477 -9.70 -22.62 -9.90
C CYS A 477 -9.62 -21.91 -11.28
N GLN A 478 -10.10 -20.67 -11.38
CA GLN A 478 -10.02 -19.91 -12.62
C GLN A 478 -8.59 -19.51 -12.97
N LEU A 479 -7.77 -19.08 -12.00
CA LEU A 479 -6.37 -18.75 -12.24
C LEU A 479 -5.59 -19.95 -12.80
N ILE A 480 -5.77 -21.14 -12.22
CA ILE A 480 -5.14 -22.37 -12.73
C ILE A 480 -5.51 -22.60 -14.21
N CYS A 481 -6.81 -22.51 -14.57
CA CYS A 481 -7.23 -22.65 -15.96
C CYS A 481 -6.62 -21.58 -16.88
N ILE A 482 -6.54 -20.32 -16.42
CA ILE A 482 -5.97 -19.21 -17.20
C ILE A 482 -4.49 -19.48 -17.50
N PHE A 483 -3.69 -19.80 -16.50
CA PHE A 483 -2.25 -20.04 -16.69
C PHE A 483 -1.98 -21.30 -17.51
N ASN A 484 -2.76 -22.37 -17.33
CA ASN A 484 -2.62 -23.59 -18.16
C ASN A 484 -2.95 -23.34 -19.64
N ARG A 485 -3.79 -22.36 -19.96
CA ARG A 485 -4.17 -22.01 -21.33
C ARG A 485 -3.30 -20.92 -21.96
N LEU A 486 -2.48 -20.23 -21.18
CA LEU A 486 -1.66 -19.10 -21.62
C LEU A 486 -0.19 -19.39 -21.26
N PRO A 487 0.54 -20.17 -22.09
CA PRO A 487 1.89 -20.62 -21.79
C PRO A 487 2.87 -19.48 -21.49
N ASN A 488 2.76 -18.35 -22.19
CA ASN A 488 3.60 -17.17 -21.94
C ASN A 488 3.35 -16.60 -20.54
N LEU A 489 2.09 -16.46 -20.12
CA LEU A 489 1.78 -16.00 -18.76
C LEU A 489 2.14 -17.05 -17.70
N LYS A 490 2.08 -18.35 -18.00
CA LYS A 490 2.60 -19.42 -17.11
C LYS A 490 4.11 -19.30 -16.94
N LYS A 491 4.85 -19.13 -18.03
CA LYS A 491 6.31 -18.89 -18.02
C LYS A 491 6.66 -17.61 -17.24
N PHE A 492 5.94 -16.51 -17.49
CA PHE A 492 6.08 -15.28 -16.71
C PHE A 492 5.85 -15.53 -15.22
N LEU A 493 4.77 -16.22 -14.83
CA LEU A 493 4.47 -16.53 -13.44
C LEU A 493 5.61 -17.32 -12.77
N HIS A 494 6.21 -18.28 -13.47
CA HIS A 494 7.38 -19.02 -12.99
C HIS A 494 8.60 -18.12 -12.80
N ASN A 495 8.97 -17.37 -13.84
CA ASN A 495 10.14 -16.49 -13.83
C ASN A 495 10.04 -15.42 -12.74
N GLN A 496 8.85 -14.85 -12.54
CA GLN A 496 8.59 -13.89 -11.47
C GLN A 496 8.35 -14.54 -10.09
N LYS A 497 8.72 -15.83 -9.94
CA LYS A 497 8.63 -16.64 -8.73
C LYS A 497 7.24 -16.61 -8.07
N GLY A 498 6.22 -16.58 -8.91
CA GLY A 498 4.82 -16.41 -8.55
C GLY A 498 4.02 -17.70 -8.37
N CYS A 499 4.50 -18.85 -8.84
CA CYS A 499 3.74 -20.10 -8.88
C CYS A 499 3.14 -20.49 -7.52
N GLY A 500 3.91 -20.38 -6.44
CA GLY A 500 3.47 -20.70 -5.07
C GLY A 500 2.36 -19.79 -4.53
N ARG A 501 2.03 -18.70 -5.24
CA ARG A 501 0.97 -17.76 -4.86
C ARG A 501 -0.42 -18.20 -5.31
N ILE A 502 -0.50 -19.23 -6.15
CA ILE A 502 -1.76 -19.78 -6.63
C ILE A 502 -1.96 -21.15 -5.98
N PRO A 503 -2.71 -21.21 -4.86
CA PRO A 503 -3.10 -22.46 -4.22
C PRO A 503 -3.52 -23.56 -5.20
N GLY A 504 -2.80 -24.68 -5.17
CA GLY A 504 -3.09 -25.85 -6.00
C GLY A 504 -2.56 -25.79 -7.44
N PHE A 505 -1.88 -24.73 -7.83
CA PHE A 505 -1.19 -24.66 -9.11
C PHE A 505 0.05 -25.57 -9.12
N GLN A 506 0.17 -26.39 -10.17
CA GLN A 506 1.33 -27.25 -10.42
C GLN A 506 2.18 -26.61 -11.53
N CYS A 507 3.47 -26.45 -11.27
CA CYS A 507 4.41 -25.84 -12.20
C CYS A 507 5.56 -26.81 -12.43
N ASP A 508 5.64 -27.31 -13.65
CA ASP A 508 6.62 -28.31 -14.06
C ASP A 508 8.05 -27.78 -13.89
N ASP A 509 8.29 -26.52 -14.29
CA ASP A 509 9.58 -25.84 -14.14
C ASP A 509 10.02 -25.73 -12.66
N CYS A 510 9.09 -25.41 -11.75
CA CYS A 510 9.37 -25.37 -10.31
C CYS A 510 9.73 -26.77 -9.76
N ASP A 511 9.10 -27.81 -10.27
CA ASP A 511 9.35 -29.18 -9.81
C ASP A 511 10.65 -29.74 -10.39
N GLU A 512 11.05 -29.31 -11.59
CA GLU A 512 12.38 -29.56 -12.16
C GLU A 512 13.48 -28.84 -11.37
N GLU A 513 13.35 -27.53 -11.10
CA GLU A 513 14.31 -26.74 -10.30
C GLU A 513 14.55 -27.37 -8.92
N LYS A 514 13.49 -27.88 -8.27
CA LYS A 514 13.61 -28.58 -6.97
C LYS A 514 14.39 -29.88 -7.08
N LYS A 515 14.17 -30.67 -8.13
CA LYS A 515 14.89 -31.93 -8.36
C LYS A 515 16.37 -31.65 -8.57
N GLU A 516 16.72 -30.71 -9.45
CA GLU A 516 18.10 -30.32 -9.71
C GLU A 516 18.81 -29.82 -8.44
N THR A 517 18.12 -28.99 -7.64
CA THR A 517 18.66 -28.49 -6.37
C THR A 517 18.92 -29.63 -5.39
N SER A 518 18.00 -30.59 -5.29
CA SER A 518 18.16 -31.75 -4.39
C SER A 518 19.31 -32.68 -4.80
N GLU A 519 19.49 -32.90 -6.10
CA GLU A 519 20.60 -33.71 -6.63
C GLU A 519 21.95 -33.03 -6.43
N ASN A 520 22.02 -31.70 -6.60
CA ASN A 520 23.25 -30.93 -6.39
C ASN A 520 23.67 -30.90 -4.92
N ILE A 521 22.71 -30.79 -3.99
CA ILE A 521 22.98 -30.90 -2.55
C ILE A 521 23.51 -32.30 -2.22
N GLN A 522 22.90 -33.34 -2.78
CA GLN A 522 23.31 -34.72 -2.52
C GLN A 522 24.74 -34.99 -3.04
N LYS A 523 25.08 -34.54 -4.25
CA LYS A 523 26.44 -34.62 -4.81
C LYS A 523 27.46 -33.83 -3.97
N SER A 524 27.10 -32.64 -3.48
CA SER A 524 27.96 -31.83 -2.61
C SER A 524 28.25 -32.53 -1.28
N MET A 525 27.23 -33.15 -0.67
CA MET A 525 27.38 -33.92 0.57
C MET A 525 28.19 -35.21 0.38
N GLU A 526 28.07 -35.88 -0.76
CA GLU A 526 28.91 -37.04 -1.11
C GLU A 526 30.37 -36.64 -1.28
N ASN A 527 30.65 -35.51 -1.96
CA ASN A 527 31.99 -34.99 -2.12
C ASN A 527 32.64 -34.56 -0.78
N LEU A 528 31.86 -33.99 0.15
CA LEU A 528 32.33 -33.66 1.51
C LEU A 528 32.68 -34.92 2.32
N LYS A 529 31.85 -35.97 2.25
CA LYS A 529 32.13 -37.26 2.92
C LYS A 529 33.37 -37.96 2.37
N ILE A 530 33.66 -37.82 1.08
CA ILE A 530 34.88 -38.37 0.44
C ILE A 530 36.13 -37.57 0.84
N ALA A 531 36.00 -36.27 1.11
CA ALA A 531 37.10 -35.43 1.61
C ALA A 531 37.44 -35.74 3.08
N GLU A 532 36.43 -36.00 3.93
CA GLU A 532 36.63 -36.37 5.35
C GLU A 532 37.18 -37.79 5.55
N SER A 533 36.97 -38.69 4.58
CA SER A 533 37.47 -40.08 4.63
C SER A 533 38.87 -40.25 4.01
N LYS A 534 39.50 -39.15 3.58
CA LYS A 534 40.88 -39.12 3.03
C LYS A 534 41.88 -38.34 3.92
N CYS A 535 41.50 -37.97 5.15
CA CYS A 535 42.39 -37.40 6.15
C CYS A 535 42.78 -38.43 7.22
#